data_AF-F2RL21-F1
#
_entry.id   AF-F2RL21-F1
#
_cell.length_a   1.000
_cell.length_b   1.000
_cell.length_c   1.000
_cell.angle_alpha   90.00
_cell.angle_beta   90.00
_cell.angle_gamma   90.00
#
_symmetry.space_group_name_H-M   'P 1'
#
loop_
_entity.id
_entity.type
_entity.pdbx_description
1 polymer ?
#
loop_
_entity_poly.entity_id
_entity_poly.type
_entity_poly.pdbx_seq_one_letter_code
_entity_poly.pdbx_strand_id
1 'polypeptide(L)'
;MKTTYHATRGDKKALCRDAKPGTPLYVIHDHVAIKGEPSTTYTEWIVTDDTMPFTGNRIAQNPTSGATIPVPSLLAQERAVHTARPAGIPNRAAMVTHETYSAAAHQAAQKVANKHAEDAAKALIRRYAGSR
;
A
#
# COMPACT_ATOMS: atom_id res chain seq x y z
N MET A 1 11.75 -3.05 -11.73
CA MET A 1 11.52 -3.41 -10.31
C MET A 1 11.73 -4.92 -10.19
N LYS A 2 12.37 -5.40 -9.12
CA LYS A 2 12.57 -6.84 -8.91
C LYS A 2 11.22 -7.48 -8.58
N THR A 3 10.98 -8.69 -9.05
CA THR A 3 9.71 -9.43 -8.85
C THR A 3 9.56 -10.03 -7.46
N THR A 4 10.69 -10.40 -6.83
CA THR A 4 10.73 -11.00 -5.49
C THR A 4 11.92 -10.46 -4.71
N TYR A 5 11.67 -10.06 -3.47
CA TYR A 5 12.67 -9.64 -2.49
C TYR A 5 12.70 -10.65 -1.35
N HIS A 6 13.90 -11.01 -0.89
CA HIS A 6 14.10 -11.91 0.26
C HIS A 6 14.58 -11.13 1.48
N ALA A 7 14.48 -11.72 2.67
CA ALA A 7 14.89 -11.13 3.95
C ALA A 7 16.42 -10.94 4.12
N THR A 8 17.11 -10.48 3.07
CA THR A 8 18.56 -10.16 3.08
C THR A 8 18.78 -8.65 3.19
N ARG A 9 19.95 -8.23 3.67
CA ARG A 9 20.29 -6.81 3.79
C ARG A 9 20.29 -6.09 2.43
N GLY A 10 20.73 -6.76 1.37
CA GLY A 10 20.74 -6.24 0.00
C GLY A 10 19.34 -6.02 -0.55
N ASP A 11 18.46 -7.02 -0.41
CA ASP A 11 17.09 -6.93 -0.89
C ASP A 11 16.24 -5.96 -0.06
N LYS A 12 16.49 -5.81 1.25
CA LYS A 12 15.86 -4.75 2.06
C LYS A 12 16.15 -3.35 1.50
N LYS A 13 17.42 -3.07 1.17
CA LYS A 13 17.81 -1.78 0.59
C LYS A 13 17.20 -1.58 -0.80
N ALA A 14 17.19 -2.64 -1.63
CA ALA A 14 16.57 -2.59 -2.95
C ALA A 14 15.06 -2.36 -2.87
N LEU A 15 14.37 -3.04 -1.95
CA LEU A 15 12.93 -2.88 -1.74
C LEU A 15 12.59 -1.46 -1.27
N CYS A 16 13.30 -0.90 -0.29
CA CYS A 16 13.04 0.48 0.15
C CYS A 16 13.24 1.52 -0.97
N ARG A 17 14.19 1.27 -1.88
CA ARG A 17 14.44 2.15 -3.04
C ARG A 17 13.33 2.03 -4.08
N ASP A 18 12.91 0.79 -4.37
CA ASP A 18 12.01 0.49 -5.49
C ASP A 18 10.52 0.65 -5.12
N ALA A 19 10.17 0.42 -3.84
CA ALA A 19 8.79 0.49 -3.33
C ALA A 19 8.27 1.92 -3.34
N LYS A 20 7.46 2.29 -4.34
CA LYS A 20 6.82 3.61 -4.46
C LYS A 20 5.40 3.58 -3.92
N PRO A 21 4.80 4.72 -3.54
CA PRO A 21 3.38 4.78 -3.20
C PRO A 21 2.51 4.15 -4.30
N GLY A 22 1.51 3.38 -3.90
CA GLY A 22 0.66 2.58 -4.80
C GLY A 22 1.24 1.24 -5.25
N THR A 23 2.49 0.92 -4.88
CA THR A 23 3.08 -0.38 -5.23
C THR A 23 2.40 -1.50 -4.44
N PRO A 24 1.85 -2.54 -5.09
CA PRO A 24 1.36 -3.72 -4.40
C PRO A 24 2.52 -4.64 -4.03
N LEU A 25 2.47 -5.14 -2.81
CA LEU A 25 3.40 -6.11 -2.22
C LEU A 25 2.58 -7.32 -1.77
N TYR A 26 2.98 -8.50 -2.22
CA TYR A 26 2.33 -9.77 -1.93
C TYR A 26 3.23 -10.60 -1.03
N VAL A 27 2.65 -11.10 0.05
CA VAL A 27 3.28 -12.04 0.96
C VAL A 27 2.57 -13.37 0.80
N ILE A 28 3.33 -14.45 0.65
CA ILE A 28 2.82 -15.81 0.54
C ILE A 28 3.07 -16.49 1.89
N HIS A 29 2.01 -17.00 2.51
CA HIS A 29 2.08 -17.77 3.74
C HIS A 29 1.74 -19.23 3.44
N ASP A 30 2.72 -20.10 3.67
CA ASP A 30 2.56 -21.55 3.56
C ASP A 30 2.09 -22.10 4.90
N HIS A 31 0.95 -22.80 4.91
CA HIS A 31 0.43 -23.46 6.10
C HIS A 31 0.70 -24.96 6.04
N VAL A 32 1.10 -25.53 7.17
CA VAL A 32 1.12 -26.99 7.34
C VAL A 32 -0.33 -27.45 7.45
N ALA A 33 -0.80 -28.20 6.46
CA ALA A 33 -2.20 -28.59 6.39
C ALA A 33 -2.53 -29.70 7.39
N ILE A 34 -3.69 -29.55 8.04
CA ILE A 34 -4.22 -30.53 9.00
C ILE A 34 -4.70 -31.83 8.29
N LYS A 35 -4.85 -31.83 6.95
CA LYS A 35 -5.33 -32.97 6.14
C LYS A 35 -4.47 -33.29 4.90
N GLY A 36 -3.17 -32.97 4.93
CA GLY A 36 -2.21 -33.46 3.92
C GLY A 36 -2.14 -32.69 2.60
N GLU A 37 -3.05 -31.76 2.31
CA GLU A 37 -2.94 -30.87 1.15
C GLU A 37 -2.37 -29.50 1.56
N PRO A 38 -1.14 -29.13 1.17
CA PRO A 38 -0.56 -27.84 1.54
C PRO A 38 -1.49 -26.70 1.10
N SER A 39 -1.89 -25.86 2.06
CA SER A 39 -2.70 -24.68 1.77
C SER A 39 -1.81 -23.44 1.79
N THR A 40 -1.82 -22.72 0.68
CA THR A 40 -1.11 -21.46 0.54
C THR A 40 -2.12 -20.32 0.66
N THR A 41 -1.86 -19.40 1.58
CA THR A 41 -2.62 -18.15 1.68
C THR A 41 -1.72 -16.98 1.29
N TYR A 42 -2.31 -15.86 0.94
CA TYR A 42 -1.55 -14.66 0.61
C TYR A 42 -2.15 -13.44 1.28
N THR A 43 -1.29 -12.47 1.54
CA THR A 43 -1.65 -11.17 2.06
C THR A 43 -1.14 -10.09 1.11
N GLU A 44 -2.03 -9.18 0.70
CA GLU A 44 -1.67 -8.01 -0.08
C GLU A 44 -1.42 -6.82 0.83
N TRP A 45 -0.38 -6.06 0.51
CA TRP A 45 0.04 -4.84 1.19
C TRP A 45 0.29 -3.77 0.14
N ILE A 46 -0.26 -2.57 0.34
CA ILE A 46 -0.11 -1.44 -0.57
C ILE A 46 0.82 -0.43 0.08
N VAL A 47 1.88 -0.05 -0.60
CA VAL A 47 2.77 1.02 -0.13
C VAL A 47 2.02 2.34 -0.16
N THR A 48 1.94 3.03 0.98
CA THR A 48 1.25 4.32 1.11
C THR A 48 2.22 5.49 0.88
N ASP A 49 1.67 6.70 0.81
CA ASP A 49 2.45 7.94 0.82
C ASP A 49 3.05 8.25 2.20
N ASP A 50 2.59 7.56 3.25
CA ASP A 50 3.04 7.79 4.60
C ASP A 50 4.42 7.18 4.84
N THR A 51 5.21 7.90 5.64
CA THR A 51 6.54 7.47 6.06
C THR A 51 6.62 7.39 7.57
N MET A 52 7.31 6.36 8.07
CA MET A 52 7.56 6.21 9.49
C MET A 52 8.42 7.38 10.00
N PRO A 53 8.03 8.04 11.11
CA PRO A 53 8.84 9.10 11.69
C PRO A 53 10.25 8.58 12.01
N PHE A 54 11.25 9.46 11.92
CA PHE A 54 12.69 9.21 12.14
C PHE A 54 13.42 8.38 11.09
N THR A 55 12.82 7.31 10.57
CA THR A 55 13.52 6.44 9.60
C THR A 55 13.26 6.81 8.15
N GLY A 56 12.19 7.57 7.86
CA GLY A 56 11.79 7.93 6.50
C GLY A 56 11.36 6.74 5.65
N ASN A 57 11.24 5.56 6.25
CA ASN A 57 10.80 4.36 5.55
C ASN A 57 9.32 4.45 5.23
N ARG A 58 8.94 4.11 4.00
CA ARG A 58 7.53 4.04 3.60
C ARG A 58 6.77 3.00 4.39
N ILE A 59 5.49 3.27 4.59
CA ILE A 59 4.54 2.38 5.24
C ILE A 59 3.84 1.56 4.17
N ALA A 60 3.60 0.29 4.46
CA ALA A 60 2.73 -0.59 3.71
C ALA A 60 1.46 -0.85 4.52
N GLN A 61 0.30 -0.81 3.88
CA GLN A 61 -1.00 -1.02 4.51
C GLN A 61 -1.71 -2.21 3.89
N ASN A 62 -2.25 -3.08 4.73
CA ASN A 62 -3.13 -4.16 4.29
C ASN A 62 -4.54 -3.59 4.04
N PRO A 63 -5.07 -3.63 2.80
CA PRO A 63 -6.37 -3.04 2.48
C PRO A 63 -7.53 -3.82 3.10
N THR A 64 -7.33 -5.08 3.51
CA THR A 64 -8.39 -5.92 4.09
C THR A 64 -8.54 -5.68 5.59
N SER A 65 -7.43 -5.56 6.33
CA SER A 65 -7.45 -5.41 7.78
C SER A 65 -7.19 -3.98 8.27
N GLY A 66 -6.72 -3.09 7.41
CA GLY A 66 -6.28 -1.74 7.77
C GLY A 66 -4.93 -1.71 8.51
N ALA A 67 -4.30 -2.86 8.75
CA ALA A 67 -3.02 -2.94 9.44
C ALA A 67 -1.92 -2.21 8.66
N THR A 68 -1.01 -1.53 9.36
CA THR A 68 0.11 -0.80 8.77
C THR A 68 1.43 -1.33 9.30
N ILE A 69 2.44 -1.38 8.44
CA ILE A 69 3.78 -1.84 8.79
C ILE A 69 4.83 -1.13 7.92
N PRO A 70 6.02 -0.79 8.45
CA PRO A 70 7.10 -0.30 7.61
C PRO A 70 7.52 -1.34 6.57
N VAL A 71 7.73 -0.92 5.31
CA VAL A 71 8.20 -1.80 4.21
C VAL A 71 9.41 -2.68 4.58
N PRO A 72 10.49 -2.17 5.22
CA PRO A 72 11.61 -3.03 5.60
C PRO A 72 11.28 -4.03 6.71
N SER A 73 10.31 -3.70 7.56
CA SER A 73 9.81 -4.59 8.62
C SER A 73 8.93 -5.69 8.04
N LEU A 74 8.14 -5.40 7.00
CA LEU A 74 7.37 -6.40 6.26
C LEU A 74 8.30 -7.49 5.72
N LEU A 75 9.37 -7.11 5.02
CA LEU A 75 10.36 -8.06 4.51
C LEU A 75 11.23 -8.70 5.61
N ALA A 76 11.24 -8.17 6.82
CA ALA A 76 11.94 -8.79 7.94
C ALA A 76 11.09 -9.88 8.61
N GLN A 77 9.79 -9.63 8.74
CA GLN A 77 8.82 -10.59 9.27
C GLN A 77 8.56 -11.71 8.27
N GLU A 78 8.48 -11.35 6.99
CA GLU A 78 8.14 -12.26 5.91
C GLU A 78 9.38 -12.69 5.15
N ARG A 79 9.55 -14.00 4.92
CA ARG A 79 10.74 -14.55 4.27
C ARG A 79 10.93 -14.05 2.83
N ALA A 80 9.83 -13.75 2.15
CA ALA A 80 9.81 -13.22 0.80
C ALA A 80 8.65 -12.24 0.61
N VAL A 81 8.89 -11.17 -0.14
CA VAL A 81 7.88 -10.21 -0.60
C VAL A 81 7.92 -10.18 -2.12
N HIS A 82 6.78 -10.40 -2.74
CA HIS A 82 6.61 -10.39 -4.19
C HIS A 82 5.97 -9.08 -4.63
N THR A 83 6.39 -8.56 -5.77
CA THR A 83 5.79 -7.34 -6.36
C THR A 83 4.94 -7.66 -7.58
N ALA A 84 5.15 -8.85 -8.15
CA ALA A 84 4.25 -9.45 -9.10
C ALA A 84 3.18 -10.23 -8.35
N ARG A 85 1.94 -10.11 -8.81
CA ARG A 85 0.82 -10.91 -8.34
C ARG A 85 1.11 -12.40 -8.61
N PRO A 86 1.04 -13.28 -7.59
CA PRO A 86 1.18 -14.73 -7.80
C PRO A 86 0.11 -15.29 -8.76
N ALA A 87 0.50 -16.27 -9.57
CA ALA A 87 -0.39 -16.93 -10.53
C ALA A 87 -1.52 -17.69 -9.80
N GLY A 88 -2.73 -17.66 -10.35
CA GLY A 88 -3.90 -18.37 -9.79
C GLY A 88 -4.70 -17.60 -8.73
N ILE A 89 -4.30 -16.38 -8.38
CA ILE A 89 -5.07 -15.58 -7.43
C ILE A 89 -6.20 -14.83 -8.15
N PRO A 90 -7.48 -14.95 -7.74
CA PRO A 90 -8.57 -14.14 -8.28
C PRO A 90 -8.36 -12.66 -7.97
N ASN A 91 -8.45 -11.81 -9.00
CA ASN A 91 -8.29 -10.37 -8.83
C ASN A 91 -9.45 -9.80 -8.03
N ARG A 92 -9.30 -9.72 -6.69
CA ARG A 92 -10.32 -9.12 -5.82
C ARG A 92 -10.68 -7.71 -6.26
N ALA A 93 -9.71 -6.92 -6.74
CA ALA A 93 -9.98 -5.61 -7.35
C ALA A 93 -10.79 -5.68 -8.66
N ALA A 94 -10.72 -6.80 -9.41
CA ALA A 94 -11.59 -7.04 -10.57
C ALA A 94 -12.91 -7.76 -10.20
N MET A 95 -13.02 -8.34 -9.00
CA MET A 95 -14.28 -8.87 -8.46
C MET A 95 -15.16 -7.77 -7.83
N VAL A 96 -14.59 -6.59 -7.59
CA VAL A 96 -15.38 -5.38 -7.29
C VAL A 96 -16.09 -4.99 -8.57
N THR A 97 -17.38 -5.34 -8.65
CA THR A 97 -18.30 -4.88 -9.69
C THR A 97 -18.12 -3.37 -9.91
N HIS A 98 -17.98 -2.95 -11.17
CA HIS A 98 -17.71 -1.57 -11.61
C HIS A 98 -18.61 -0.50 -10.97
N GLU A 99 -19.77 -0.88 -10.44
CA GLU A 99 -20.76 0.01 -9.81
C GLU A 99 -20.35 0.53 -8.42
N THR A 100 -19.59 -0.22 -7.63
CA THR A 100 -19.18 0.21 -6.27
C THR A 100 -17.88 1.00 -6.28
N TYR A 101 -16.99 0.72 -7.23
CA TYR A 101 -15.72 1.44 -7.42
C TYR A 101 -15.95 2.86 -7.94
N SER A 102 -16.93 3.09 -8.81
CA SER A 102 -17.25 4.44 -9.31
C SER A 102 -17.70 5.34 -8.15
N ALA A 103 -18.60 4.88 -7.28
CA ALA A 103 -19.09 5.66 -6.15
C ALA A 103 -17.97 6.00 -5.15
N ALA A 104 -17.12 5.02 -4.79
CA ALA A 104 -16.01 5.24 -3.87
C ALA A 104 -14.92 6.14 -4.50
N ALA A 105 -14.61 5.95 -5.79
CA ALA A 105 -13.66 6.79 -6.52
C ALA A 105 -14.18 8.23 -6.69
N HIS A 106 -15.47 8.42 -6.99
CA HIS A 106 -16.11 9.73 -7.04
C HIS A 106 -16.10 10.41 -5.67
N GLN A 107 -16.39 9.69 -4.57
CA GLN A 107 -16.29 10.25 -3.23
C GLN A 107 -14.85 10.63 -2.84
N ALA A 108 -13.87 9.81 -3.21
CA ALA A 108 -12.45 10.13 -2.99
C ALA A 108 -12.04 11.37 -3.80
N ALA A 109 -12.42 11.46 -5.07
CA ALA A 109 -12.18 12.62 -5.92
C ALA A 109 -12.85 13.89 -5.35
N GLN A 110 -14.08 13.77 -4.84
CA GLN A 110 -14.80 14.86 -4.19
C GLN A 110 -14.07 15.34 -2.93
N LYS A 111 -13.55 14.43 -2.10
CA LYS A 111 -12.79 14.78 -0.89
C LYS A 111 -11.49 15.53 -1.23
N VAL A 112 -10.78 15.09 -2.28
CA VAL A 112 -9.57 15.78 -2.75
C VAL A 112 -9.91 17.17 -3.29
N ALA A 113 -10.97 17.30 -4.08
CA ALA A 113 -11.44 18.59 -4.60
C ALA A 113 -11.85 19.55 -3.47
N ASN A 114 -12.58 19.06 -2.47
CA ASN A 114 -12.98 19.86 -1.31
C ASN A 114 -11.77 20.33 -0.50
N LYS A 115 -10.81 19.45 -0.25
CA LYS A 115 -9.58 19.81 0.46
C LYS A 115 -8.77 20.85 -0.30
N HIS A 116 -8.66 20.70 -1.62
CA HIS A 116 -8.00 21.70 -2.47
C HIS A 116 -8.71 23.06 -2.43
N ALA A 117 -10.05 23.07 -2.44
CA ALA A 117 -10.83 24.30 -2.31
C ALA A 117 -10.62 24.98 -0.94
N GLU A 118 -10.56 24.21 0.14
CA GLU A 118 -10.25 24.74 1.47
C GLU A 118 -8.83 25.31 1.57
N ASP A 119 -7.84 24.62 1.00
CA ASP A 119 -6.45 25.07 1.01
C ASP A 119 -6.27 26.33 0.15
N ALA A 120 -6.96 26.41 -0.99
CA ALA A 120 -7.01 27.61 -1.83
C ALA A 120 -7.67 28.78 -1.10
N ALA A 121 -8.78 28.55 -0.40
CA ALA A 121 -9.45 29.57 0.40
C ALA A 121 -8.56 30.08 1.55
N LYS A 122 -7.89 29.17 2.27
CA LYS A 122 -6.93 29.53 3.33
C LYS A 122 -5.74 30.31 2.77
N ALA A 123 -5.23 29.95 1.60
CA ALA A 123 -4.17 30.68 0.93
C ALA A 123 -4.60 32.10 0.53
N LEU A 124 -5.82 32.26 0.03
CA LEU A 124 -6.41 33.55 -0.31
C LEU A 124 -6.58 34.44 0.92
N ILE A 125 -7.14 33.90 2.01
CA ILE A 125 -7.30 34.62 3.28
C ILE A 125 -5.95 35.12 3.80
N ARG A 126 -4.91 34.28 3.78
CA ARG A 126 -3.55 34.71 4.19
C ARG A 126 -3.00 35.83 3.31
N ARG A 127 -3.27 35.78 2.00
CA ARG A 127 -2.81 36.79 1.03
C ARG A 127 -3.48 38.15 1.25
N TYR A 128 -4.75 38.18 1.63
CA TYR A 128 -5.48 39.41 1.94
C TYR A 128 -5.29 39.90 3.38
N ALA A 129 -5.02 39.00 4.33
CA ALA A 129 -4.71 39.36 5.71
C ALA A 129 -3.33 40.01 5.88
N GLY A 130 -2.36 39.68 5.02
CA GLY A 130 -1.04 40.33 4.97
C GLY A 130 -0.97 41.58 4.09
N SER A 131 -2.09 42.01 3.48
CA SER A 131 -2.19 43.16 2.57
C SER A 131 -2.83 44.39 3.24
N ARG A 132 -2.91 44.43 4.58
CA ARG A 132 -3.36 45.58 5.35
C ARG A 132 -2.20 46.22 6.10
#